data_AF-A0A4R4YHG7-F1
#
_entry.id   AF-A0A4R4YHG7-F1
#
_cell.length_a   1.000
_cell.length_b   1.000
_cell.length_c   1.000
_cell.angle_alpha   90.00
_cell.angle_beta   90.00
_cell.angle_gamma   90.00
#
_symmetry.space_group_name_H-M   'P 1'
#
loop_
_entity.id
_entity.type
_entity.pdbx_description
1 polymer ?
#
loop_
_entity_poly.entity_id
_entity_poly.type
_entity_poly.pdbx_seq_one_letter_code
_entity_poly.pdbx_strand_id
1 'polypeptide(L)'
;MDSALAHIHAAHVLILQIVSLDDLHSMLADLLMLIEAHLPPEDRRRLSVERIFKSSEGGRLAQSQRQTVIDAVREAYRVQRHEVVRERSFAQLVWCWAIGLLGIAITIAFFTAFIPTLLPICFGPTPNVPSAEIVEPPRGLIVVCPLGQQSFTGNMDLSSEFAASSGDYAVVETVGFVAAAVTAAAALHQLRGSPTASNVPLALACLKLPAGALTAVLGLLLMRGEFVPGLTSLDSSAQIIGWAVIFGAAQHLFTKVVDARGREVMEAAPSPQPAAAPQGAPARLEPLHGRA
;
A
#
# COMPACT_ATOMS: atom_id res chain seq x y z
N MET A 1 17.56 3.27 -13.88
CA MET A 1 18.38 2.12 -13.46
C MET A 1 17.93 0.80 -14.09
N ASP A 2 16.63 0.57 -14.31
CA ASP A 2 16.15 -0.69 -14.93
C ASP A 2 16.69 -0.92 -16.34
N SER A 3 16.85 0.15 -17.12
CA SER A 3 17.55 0.09 -18.42
C SER A 3 18.98 -0.39 -18.26
N ALA A 4 19.71 0.06 -17.22
CA ALA A 4 21.11 -0.29 -17.02
C ALA A 4 21.29 -1.77 -16.68
N LEU A 5 20.50 -2.30 -15.73
CA LEU A 5 20.48 -3.74 -15.42
C LEU A 5 20.06 -4.54 -16.66
N ALA A 6 19.12 -4.00 -17.45
CA ALA A 6 18.69 -4.65 -18.67
C ALA A 6 19.81 -4.76 -19.72
N HIS A 7 20.59 -3.69 -19.88
CA HIS A 7 21.76 -3.64 -20.75
C HIS A 7 22.89 -4.54 -20.24
N ILE A 8 23.10 -4.63 -18.92
CA ILE A 8 24.12 -5.52 -18.34
C ILE A 8 23.78 -6.98 -18.62
N HIS A 9 22.54 -7.42 -18.40
CA HIS A 9 22.14 -8.80 -18.71
C HIS A 9 22.20 -9.09 -20.21
N ALA A 10 21.80 -8.14 -21.05
CA ALA A 10 21.93 -8.27 -22.50
C ALA A 10 23.41 -8.38 -22.92
N ALA A 11 24.28 -7.56 -22.35
CA ALA A 11 25.72 -7.60 -22.57
C ALA A 11 26.32 -8.93 -22.11
N HIS A 12 25.92 -9.46 -20.95
CA HIS A 12 26.39 -10.75 -20.48
C HIS A 12 25.99 -11.88 -21.45
N VAL A 13 24.74 -11.88 -21.92
CA VAL A 13 24.28 -12.84 -22.95
C VAL A 13 25.09 -12.70 -24.25
N LEU A 14 25.46 -11.49 -24.67
CA LEU A 14 26.32 -11.28 -25.84
C LEU A 14 27.76 -11.75 -25.60
N ILE A 15 28.29 -11.59 -24.39
CA ILE A 15 29.62 -12.13 -24.01
C ILE A 15 29.63 -13.64 -24.14
N LEU A 16 28.58 -14.33 -23.67
CA LEU A 16 28.44 -15.79 -23.82
C LEU A 16 28.38 -16.24 -25.29
N GLN A 17 27.96 -15.37 -26.22
CA GLN A 17 27.99 -15.66 -27.66
C GLN A 17 29.38 -15.59 -28.26
N ILE A 18 30.27 -14.75 -27.71
CA ILE A 18 31.59 -14.45 -28.29
C ILE A 18 32.71 -15.26 -27.60
N VAL A 19 32.53 -15.59 -26.32
CA VAL A 19 33.54 -16.31 -25.53
C VAL A 19 33.87 -17.68 -26.14
N SER A 20 35.08 -18.20 -25.92
CA SER A 20 35.47 -19.51 -26.44
C SER A 20 34.62 -20.63 -25.80
N LEU A 21 34.51 -21.79 -26.47
CA LEU A 21 33.76 -22.92 -25.90
C LEU A 21 34.39 -23.46 -24.60
N ASP A 22 35.71 -23.34 -24.47
CA ASP A 22 36.45 -23.76 -23.28
C ASP A 22 36.18 -22.83 -22.08
N ASP A 23 36.14 -21.51 -22.32
CA ASP A 23 35.77 -20.52 -21.29
C ASP A 23 34.28 -20.60 -20.91
N LEU A 24 33.41 -20.87 -21.87
CA LEU A 24 31.99 -21.10 -21.59
C LEU A 24 31.81 -22.35 -20.72
N HIS A 25 32.62 -23.38 -20.95
CA HIS A 25 32.59 -24.62 -20.19
C HIS A 25 33.05 -24.40 -18.73
N SER A 26 34.07 -23.58 -18.50
CA SER A 26 34.50 -23.23 -17.14
C SER A 26 33.44 -22.42 -16.37
N MET A 27 32.68 -21.56 -17.05
CA MET A 27 31.55 -20.82 -16.47
C MET A 27 30.27 -21.66 -16.28
N LEU A 28 30.19 -22.87 -16.84
CA LEU A 28 28.94 -23.62 -16.91
C LEU A 28 28.36 -23.95 -15.52
N ALA A 29 29.21 -24.20 -14.53
CA ALA A 29 28.79 -24.46 -13.16
C ALA A 29 28.09 -23.23 -12.53
N ASP A 30 28.69 -22.05 -12.66
CA ASP A 30 28.09 -20.79 -12.16
C ASP A 30 26.79 -20.46 -12.90
N LEU A 31 26.74 -20.68 -14.21
CA LEU A 31 25.52 -20.48 -15.00
C LEU A 31 24.43 -21.47 -14.61
N LEU A 32 24.77 -22.72 -14.29
CA LEU A 32 23.82 -23.71 -13.79
C LEU A 32 23.25 -23.25 -12.45
N MET A 33 24.09 -22.85 -11.49
CA MET A 33 23.64 -22.30 -10.20
C MET A 33 22.66 -21.13 -10.37
N LEU A 34 22.94 -20.20 -11.28
CA LEU A 34 22.05 -19.08 -11.60
C LEU A 34 20.69 -19.56 -12.14
N ILE A 35 20.71 -20.52 -13.07
CA ILE A 35 19.50 -21.10 -13.67
C ILE A 35 18.68 -21.84 -12.61
N GLU A 36 19.32 -22.64 -11.76
CA GLU A 36 18.64 -23.40 -10.71
C GLU A 36 17.97 -22.51 -9.66
N ALA A 37 18.57 -21.33 -9.39
CA ALA A 37 18.02 -20.36 -8.47
C ALA A 37 16.72 -19.70 -8.97
N HIS A 38 16.52 -19.58 -10.29
CA HIS A 38 15.40 -18.81 -10.85
C HIS A 38 14.44 -19.62 -11.74
N LEU A 39 14.81 -20.84 -12.17
CA LEU A 39 13.93 -21.71 -12.96
C LEU A 39 13.40 -22.88 -12.11
N PRO A 40 12.11 -23.23 -12.27
CA PRO A 40 11.52 -24.37 -11.59
C PRO A 40 12.22 -25.68 -12.01
N PRO A 41 12.22 -26.69 -11.13
CA PRO A 41 12.91 -27.96 -11.38
C PRO A 41 12.37 -28.72 -12.61
N GLU A 42 11.15 -28.44 -13.04
CA GLU A 42 10.48 -29.07 -14.18
C GLU A 42 10.76 -28.37 -15.53
N ASP A 43 11.49 -27.24 -15.53
CA ASP A 43 11.73 -26.49 -16.76
C ASP A 43 12.64 -27.27 -17.71
N ARG A 44 12.16 -27.48 -18.95
CA ARG A 44 12.88 -28.21 -20.00
C ARG A 44 14.26 -27.61 -20.28
N ARG A 45 14.44 -26.28 -20.14
CA ARG A 45 15.70 -25.58 -20.36
C ARG A 45 16.70 -25.91 -19.25
N ARG A 46 16.26 -25.88 -17.99
CA ARG A 46 17.08 -26.29 -16.83
C ARG A 46 17.58 -27.72 -16.99
N LEU A 47 16.66 -28.65 -17.24
CA LEU A 47 17.00 -30.08 -17.45
C LEU A 47 17.94 -30.29 -18.64
N SER A 48 17.82 -29.47 -19.69
CA SER A 48 18.71 -29.54 -20.85
C SER A 48 20.12 -29.07 -20.52
N VAL A 49 20.28 -27.99 -19.75
CA VAL A 49 21.60 -27.51 -19.30
C VAL A 49 22.24 -28.47 -18.30
N GLU A 50 21.47 -29.05 -17.38
CA GLU A 50 21.95 -30.07 -16.44
C GLU A 50 22.47 -31.32 -17.18
N ARG A 51 21.76 -31.75 -18.23
CA ARG A 51 22.20 -32.85 -19.09
C ARG A 51 23.48 -32.50 -19.84
N ILE A 52 23.60 -31.26 -20.34
CA ILE A 52 24.81 -30.76 -21.00
C ILE A 52 25.98 -30.78 -20.02
N PHE A 53 25.80 -30.25 -18.81
CA PHE A 53 26.81 -30.25 -17.74
C PHE A 53 27.31 -31.67 -17.44
N LYS A 54 26.39 -32.61 -17.17
CA LYS A 54 26.72 -34.04 -16.93
C LYS A 54 27.43 -34.69 -18.13
N SER A 55 27.01 -34.39 -19.36
CA SER A 55 27.66 -34.93 -20.57
C SER A 55 29.04 -34.35 -20.85
N SER A 56 29.35 -33.20 -20.23
CA SER A 56 30.59 -32.45 -20.44
C SER A 56 31.65 -32.69 -19.35
N GLU A 57 31.35 -33.46 -18.30
CA GLU A 57 32.31 -33.79 -17.21
C GLU A 57 33.60 -34.51 -17.67
N GLY A 58 33.72 -34.87 -18.96
CA GLY A 58 34.93 -35.41 -19.56
C GLY A 58 35.24 -34.90 -20.98
N GLY A 59 34.61 -33.81 -21.42
CA GLY A 59 34.72 -33.34 -22.81
C GLY A 59 34.29 -31.88 -23.01
N ARG A 60 34.69 -31.29 -24.15
CA ARG A 60 34.40 -29.88 -24.47
C ARG A 60 32.94 -29.67 -24.86
N LEU A 61 32.40 -28.50 -24.52
CA LEU A 61 31.08 -28.05 -25.00
C LEU A 61 31.02 -28.01 -26.53
N ALA A 62 29.96 -28.59 -27.11
CA ALA A 62 29.71 -28.49 -28.54
C ALA A 62 29.09 -27.13 -28.91
N GLN A 63 29.35 -26.66 -30.13
CA GLN A 63 28.78 -25.41 -30.62
C GLN A 63 27.24 -25.40 -30.64
N SER A 64 26.61 -26.57 -30.85
CA SER A 64 25.15 -26.71 -30.79
C SER A 64 24.59 -26.56 -29.37
N GLN A 65 25.38 -26.87 -28.34
CA GLN A 65 24.97 -26.77 -26.93
C GLN A 65 25.04 -25.34 -26.39
N ARG A 66 25.92 -24.50 -26.96
CA ARG A 66 26.07 -23.08 -26.61
C ARG A 66 24.74 -22.35 -26.62
N GLN A 67 23.94 -22.53 -27.68
CA GLN A 67 22.68 -21.83 -27.84
C GLN A 67 21.66 -22.21 -26.76
N THR A 68 21.61 -23.50 -26.39
CA THR A 68 20.75 -24.02 -25.30
C THR A 68 21.08 -23.39 -23.95
N VAL A 69 22.38 -23.24 -23.63
CA VAL A 69 22.82 -22.59 -22.39
C VAL A 69 22.44 -21.12 -22.38
N ILE A 70 22.69 -20.41 -23.49
CA ILE A 70 22.35 -18.99 -23.63
C ILE A 70 20.84 -18.74 -23.48
N ASP A 71 20.00 -19.58 -24.08
CA ASP A 71 18.54 -19.45 -24.00
C ASP A 71 17.99 -19.75 -22.61
N ALA A 72 18.64 -20.64 -21.85
CA ALA A 72 18.32 -20.90 -20.45
C ALA A 72 18.72 -19.73 -19.55
N VAL A 73 19.93 -19.19 -19.70
CA VAL A 73 20.43 -18.02 -18.94
C VAL A 73 19.57 -16.77 -19.22
N ARG A 74 19.19 -16.55 -20.48
CA ARG A 74 18.29 -15.45 -20.86
C ARG A 74 16.95 -15.55 -20.14
N GLU A 75 16.38 -16.75 -20.04
CA GLU A 75 15.12 -16.96 -19.34
C GLU A 75 15.28 -16.79 -17.82
N ALA A 76 16.38 -17.26 -17.24
CA ALA A 76 16.68 -17.06 -15.83
C ALA A 76 16.72 -15.56 -15.49
N TYR A 77 17.40 -14.76 -16.32
CA TYR A 77 17.39 -13.31 -16.17
C TYR A 77 16.02 -12.68 -16.42
N ARG A 78 15.19 -13.25 -17.28
CA ARG A 78 13.82 -12.77 -17.50
C ARG A 78 12.94 -13.01 -16.27
N VAL A 79 13.01 -14.20 -15.68
CA VAL A 79 12.28 -14.54 -14.44
C VAL A 79 12.76 -13.65 -13.29
N GLN A 80 14.08 -13.49 -13.12
CA GLN A 80 14.67 -12.58 -12.15
C GLN A 80 14.15 -11.14 -12.32
N ARG A 81 14.01 -10.65 -13.56
CA ARG A 81 13.42 -9.32 -13.81
C ARG A 81 11.96 -9.24 -13.43
N HIS A 82 11.16 -10.29 -13.63
CA HIS A 82 9.75 -10.27 -13.28
C HIS A 82 9.53 -10.13 -11.77
N GLU A 83 10.41 -10.69 -10.95
CA GLU A 83 10.39 -10.50 -9.50
C GLU A 83 10.71 -9.05 -9.12
N VAL A 84 11.72 -8.45 -9.74
CA VAL A 84 12.15 -7.06 -9.44
C VAL A 84 11.16 -6.00 -9.95
N VAL A 85 10.51 -6.21 -11.10
CA VAL A 85 9.58 -5.23 -11.72
C VAL A 85 8.24 -5.17 -10.97
N ARG A 86 7.76 -6.31 -10.44
CA ARG A 86 6.48 -6.36 -9.72
C ARG A 86 6.55 -5.58 -8.40
N GLU A 87 7.70 -5.62 -7.73
CA GLU A 87 7.90 -4.86 -6.48
C GLU A 87 8.01 -3.34 -6.71
N ARG A 88 8.68 -2.90 -7.78
CA ARG A 88 8.93 -1.47 -8.02
C ARG A 88 7.74 -0.70 -8.60
N SER A 89 6.94 -1.33 -9.47
CA SER A 89 5.71 -0.71 -9.99
C SER A 89 4.71 -0.44 -8.87
N PHE A 90 4.64 -1.34 -7.88
CA PHE A 90 3.84 -1.14 -6.69
C PHE A 90 4.34 0.05 -5.86
N ALA A 91 5.66 0.17 -5.65
CA ALA A 91 6.21 1.33 -4.95
C ALA A 91 5.92 2.66 -5.66
N GLN A 92 6.03 2.71 -6.99
CA GLN A 92 5.70 3.92 -7.76
C GLN A 92 4.22 4.29 -7.63
N LEU A 93 3.33 3.31 -7.70
CA LEU A 93 1.90 3.54 -7.47
C LEU A 93 1.67 4.09 -6.05
N VAL A 94 2.25 3.45 -5.04
CA VAL A 94 2.15 3.90 -3.63
C VAL A 94 2.66 5.33 -3.45
N TRP A 95 3.75 5.72 -4.12
CA TRP A 95 4.24 7.10 -4.11
C TRP A 95 3.26 8.08 -4.75
N CYS A 96 2.63 7.72 -5.88
CA CYS A 96 1.59 8.55 -6.47
C CYS A 96 0.42 8.78 -5.51
N TRP A 97 -0.02 7.73 -4.80
CA TRP A 97 -1.05 7.84 -3.76
C TRP A 97 -0.59 8.70 -2.58
N ALA A 98 0.66 8.56 -2.13
CA ALA A 98 1.21 9.35 -1.03
C ALA A 98 1.24 10.83 -1.37
N ILE A 99 1.69 11.17 -2.59
CA ILE A 99 1.69 12.54 -3.11
C ILE A 99 0.25 13.05 -3.24
N GLY A 100 -0.67 12.22 -3.75
CA GLY A 100 -2.09 12.56 -3.86
C GLY A 100 -2.74 12.89 -2.52
N LEU A 101 -2.55 12.03 -1.50
CA LEU A 101 -3.06 12.27 -0.14
C LEU A 101 -2.43 13.50 0.50
N LEU A 102 -1.12 13.71 0.30
CA LEU A 102 -0.45 14.91 0.79
C LEU A 102 -1.01 16.17 0.12
N GLY A 103 -1.26 16.12 -1.20
CA GLY A 103 -1.94 17.18 -1.94
C GLY A 103 -3.33 17.47 -1.38
N ILE A 104 -4.11 16.43 -1.09
CA ILE A 104 -5.45 16.58 -0.47
C ILE A 104 -5.33 17.26 0.91
N ALA A 105 -4.41 16.81 1.77
CA ALA A 105 -4.18 17.46 3.07
C ALA A 105 -3.82 18.94 2.91
N ILE A 106 -2.90 19.26 1.99
CA ILE A 106 -2.53 20.65 1.69
C ILE A 106 -3.72 21.45 1.18
N THR A 107 -4.56 20.88 0.31
CA THR A 107 -5.76 21.60 -0.17
C THR A 107 -6.76 21.84 0.95
N ILE A 108 -6.96 20.87 1.85
CA ILE A 108 -7.83 21.05 3.01
C ILE A 108 -7.29 22.17 3.89
N ALA A 109 -6.00 22.13 4.25
CA ALA A 109 -5.33 23.18 5.03
C ALA A 109 -5.42 24.56 4.36
N PHE A 110 -5.28 24.61 3.03
CA PHE A 110 -5.44 25.84 2.26
C PHE A 110 -6.89 26.34 2.34
N PHE A 111 -7.87 25.53 1.97
CA PHE A 111 -9.28 25.93 1.95
C PHE A 111 -9.83 26.28 3.34
N THR A 112 -9.43 25.57 4.40
CA THR A 112 -9.83 25.90 5.78
C THR A 112 -9.21 27.20 6.27
N ALA A 113 -8.06 27.60 5.74
CA ALA A 113 -7.48 28.91 6.03
C ALA A 113 -8.24 30.08 5.37
N PHE A 114 -8.84 29.86 4.19
CA PHE A 114 -9.62 30.90 3.50
C PHE A 114 -11.11 30.87 3.84
N ILE A 115 -11.66 29.70 4.18
CA ILE A 115 -13.07 29.47 4.47
C ILE A 115 -13.18 28.62 5.75
N PRO A 116 -13.13 29.25 6.93
CA PRO A 116 -13.05 28.53 8.21
C PRO A 116 -14.34 27.79 8.58
N THR A 117 -15.45 28.10 7.89
CA THR A 117 -16.76 27.45 8.06
C THR A 117 -16.89 26.12 7.29
N LEU A 118 -15.90 25.74 6.48
CA LEU A 118 -16.00 24.55 5.62
C LEU A 118 -16.04 23.24 6.42
N LEU A 119 -15.32 23.16 7.56
CA LEU A 119 -15.12 21.93 8.34
C LEU A 119 -15.15 22.20 9.85
N PRO A 120 -16.31 22.27 10.51
CA PRO A 120 -16.34 22.61 11.94
C PRO A 120 -15.69 21.50 12.79
N ILE A 121 -14.52 21.79 13.38
CA ILE A 121 -13.76 20.85 14.24
C ILE A 121 -13.76 21.24 15.73
N CYS A 122 -14.34 22.39 16.08
CA CYS A 122 -14.57 22.74 17.47
C CYS A 122 -15.74 21.94 18.04
N PHE A 123 -15.88 21.88 19.37
CA PHE A 123 -17.01 21.24 20.04
C PHE A 123 -17.71 22.26 20.92
N GLY A 124 -19.04 22.21 20.98
CA GLY A 124 -19.78 23.02 21.94
C GLY A 124 -21.27 22.77 21.96
N PRO A 125 -22.01 23.41 22.88
CA PRO A 125 -21.51 23.97 24.14
C PRO A 125 -21.79 23.02 25.32
N THR A 126 -20.79 22.78 26.17
CA THR A 126 -21.00 22.09 27.46
C THR A 126 -21.24 23.12 28.57
N PRO A 127 -22.21 22.89 29.48
CA PRO A 127 -22.48 23.82 30.57
C PRO A 127 -21.29 23.83 31.52
N ASN A 128 -20.64 24.99 31.68
CA ASN A 128 -19.51 25.17 32.59
C ASN A 128 -19.94 25.38 34.07
N VAL A 129 -21.23 25.18 34.38
CA VAL A 129 -21.81 25.36 35.72
C VAL A 129 -22.54 24.08 36.13
N PRO A 130 -22.30 23.51 37.33
CA PRO A 130 -23.14 22.44 37.85
C PRO A 130 -24.55 22.99 38.04
N SER A 131 -25.49 22.42 37.27
CA SER A 131 -26.94 22.63 37.26
C SER A 131 -27.48 23.43 38.45
N ALA A 132 -27.47 24.76 38.35
CA ALA A 132 -28.24 25.63 39.21
C ALA A 132 -28.61 26.87 38.41
N GLU A 133 -29.92 27.07 38.29
CA GLU A 133 -30.62 28.20 37.68
C GLU A 133 -30.58 28.32 36.15
N ILE A 134 -31.77 28.06 35.59
CA ILE A 134 -32.23 28.61 34.32
C ILE A 134 -32.18 30.14 34.47
N VAL A 135 -31.08 30.77 34.05
CA VAL A 135 -31.01 32.21 33.84
C VAL A 135 -30.91 32.44 32.33
N GLU A 136 -31.96 32.99 31.75
CA GLU A 136 -31.89 33.63 30.43
C GLU A 136 -31.24 35.01 30.58
N PRO A 137 -30.28 35.41 29.72
CA PRO A 137 -29.64 34.61 28.68
C PRO A 137 -28.57 33.68 29.27
N PRO A 138 -28.33 32.50 28.66
CA PRO A 138 -27.39 31.52 29.19
C PRO A 138 -25.95 32.06 29.09
N ARG A 139 -25.45 32.61 30.21
CA ARG A 139 -24.05 33.02 30.36
C ARG A 139 -23.26 31.81 30.86
N GLY A 140 -22.23 31.40 30.12
CA GLY A 140 -21.36 30.27 30.50
C GLY A 140 -21.20 29.16 29.46
N LEU A 141 -21.74 29.31 28.25
CA LEU A 141 -21.48 28.33 27.20
C LEU A 141 -20.03 28.49 26.73
N ILE A 142 -19.25 27.41 26.78
CA ILE A 142 -17.87 27.39 26.27
C ILE A 142 -17.83 26.59 24.96
N VAL A 143 -17.13 27.15 23.98
CA VAL A 143 -16.74 26.43 22.76
C VAL A 143 -15.27 26.07 22.89
N VAL A 144 -14.96 24.80 22.67
CA VAL A 144 -13.62 24.25 22.81
C VAL A 144 -13.08 23.90 21.44
N CYS A 145 -11.94 24.49 21.09
CA CYS A 145 -11.19 24.25 19.87
C CYS A 145 -9.79 23.70 20.19
N PRO A 146 -9.08 23.06 19.24
CA PRO A 146 -7.74 22.51 19.46
C PRO A 146 -6.70 23.47 20.08
N LEU A 147 -6.67 24.74 19.67
CA LEU A 147 -5.71 25.74 20.16
C LEU A 147 -6.24 26.65 21.26
N GLY A 148 -7.54 26.62 21.57
CA GLY A 148 -8.12 27.57 22.50
C GLY A 148 -9.58 27.31 22.81
N GLN A 149 -10.04 27.96 23.87
CA GLN A 149 -11.42 27.92 24.32
C GLN A 149 -11.95 29.36 24.36
N GLN A 150 -13.16 29.55 23.84
CA GLN A 150 -13.82 30.87 23.82
C GLN A 150 -15.16 30.79 24.55
N SER A 151 -15.45 31.82 25.35
CA SER A 151 -16.74 31.96 26.05
C SER A 151 -17.75 32.55 25.08
N PHE A 152 -18.87 31.84 24.88
CA PHE A 152 -19.99 32.28 24.06
C PHE A 152 -20.59 33.55 24.66
N THR A 153 -20.53 34.66 23.93
CA THR A 153 -21.03 35.96 24.43
C THR A 153 -22.48 36.24 24.04
N GLY A 154 -23.10 35.39 23.21
CA GLY A 154 -24.52 35.47 22.83
C GLY A 154 -24.86 36.60 21.86
N ASN A 155 -23.85 37.32 21.35
CA ASN A 155 -24.03 38.60 20.65
C ASN A 155 -23.63 38.56 19.15
N MET A 156 -23.36 37.37 18.58
CA MET A 156 -22.95 37.19 17.19
C MET A 156 -23.56 35.92 16.58
N ASP A 157 -23.65 35.89 15.24
CA ASP A 157 -24.22 34.78 14.48
C ASP A 157 -23.58 33.44 14.89
N LEU A 158 -24.40 32.48 15.32
CA LEU A 158 -24.02 31.14 15.77
C LEU A 158 -23.01 30.43 14.84
N SER A 159 -23.02 30.72 13.54
CA SER A 159 -22.11 30.13 12.55
C SER A 159 -20.66 30.63 12.63
N SER A 160 -20.43 31.83 13.18
CA SER A 160 -19.10 32.46 13.24
C SER A 160 -18.30 32.07 14.50
N GLU A 161 -18.95 31.72 15.61
CA GLU A 161 -18.28 31.29 16.85
C GLU A 161 -17.87 29.79 16.83
N PHE A 162 -18.46 28.97 15.95
CA PHE A 162 -17.99 27.59 15.71
C PHE A 162 -16.93 27.48 14.62
N ALA A 163 -16.55 28.60 14.00
CA ALA A 163 -15.55 28.61 12.94
C ALA A 163 -14.16 28.42 13.55
N ALA A 164 -13.56 27.26 13.30
CA ALA A 164 -12.21 26.96 13.75
C ALA A 164 -11.20 27.87 13.05
N SER A 165 -10.16 28.28 13.77
CA SER A 165 -9.07 29.06 13.19
C SER A 165 -8.19 28.18 12.29
N SER A 166 -7.47 28.79 11.36
CA SER A 166 -6.50 28.06 10.52
C SER A 166 -5.44 27.31 11.36
N GLY A 167 -5.11 27.84 12.53
CA GLY A 167 -4.22 27.18 13.49
C GLY A 167 -4.81 25.86 14.01
N ASP A 168 -6.11 25.80 14.27
CA ASP A 168 -6.76 24.62 14.85
C ASP A 168 -6.60 23.39 13.94
N TYR A 169 -6.78 23.58 12.63
CA TYR A 169 -6.54 22.54 11.64
C TYR A 169 -5.06 22.18 11.55
N ALA A 170 -4.17 23.18 11.52
CA ALA A 170 -2.73 22.94 11.45
C ALA A 170 -2.22 22.08 12.63
N VAL A 171 -2.73 22.33 13.85
CA VAL A 171 -2.37 21.53 15.03
C VAL A 171 -2.90 20.11 14.92
N VAL A 172 -4.17 19.93 14.53
CA VAL A 172 -4.75 18.58 14.37
C VAL A 172 -4.02 17.78 13.28
N GLU A 173 -3.75 18.39 12.13
CA GLU A 173 -3.04 17.75 11.02
C GLU A 173 -1.61 17.38 11.39
N THR A 174 -0.86 18.30 12.03
CA THR A 174 0.52 18.03 12.46
C THR A 174 0.60 16.94 13.52
N VAL A 175 -0.33 16.94 14.48
CA VAL A 175 -0.43 15.90 15.51
C VAL A 175 -0.76 14.54 14.87
N GLY A 176 -1.73 14.51 13.95
CA GLY A 176 -2.08 13.29 13.20
C GLY A 176 -0.93 12.76 12.36
N PHE A 177 -0.18 13.65 11.69
CA PHE A 177 1.01 13.32 10.93
C PHE A 177 2.11 12.73 11.83
N VAL A 178 2.38 13.34 12.98
CA VAL A 178 3.40 12.86 13.94
C VAL A 178 3.01 11.50 14.51
N ALA A 179 1.75 11.30 14.89
CA ALA A 179 1.25 10.02 15.38
C ALA A 179 1.41 8.90 14.34
N ALA A 180 1.09 9.19 13.07
CA ALA A 180 1.31 8.27 11.96
C ALA A 180 2.81 8.02 11.72
N ALA A 181 3.66 9.04 11.83
CA ALA A 181 5.11 8.93 11.67
C ALA A 181 5.73 7.98 12.70
N VAL A 182 5.34 8.11 13.97
CA VAL A 182 5.80 7.21 15.05
C VAL A 182 5.36 5.78 14.77
N THR A 183 4.11 5.58 14.37
CA THR A 183 3.58 4.24 14.06
C THR A 183 4.26 3.63 12.83
N ALA A 184 4.53 4.42 11.80
CA ALA A 184 5.25 4.01 10.62
C ALA A 184 6.72 3.66 10.93
N ALA A 185 7.40 4.47 11.74
CA ALA A 185 8.76 4.22 12.18
C ALA A 185 8.88 2.93 13.01
N ALA A 186 7.94 2.69 13.94
CA ALA A 186 7.89 1.46 14.71
C ALA A 186 7.73 0.21 13.82
N ALA A 187 6.86 0.29 12.80
CA ALA A 187 6.69 -0.78 11.83
C ALA A 187 7.96 -1.03 10.99
N LEU A 188 8.66 0.03 10.57
CA LEU A 188 9.93 -0.09 9.84
C LEU A 188 11.05 -0.70 10.69
N HIS A 189 11.10 -0.38 11.99
CA HIS A 189 12.10 -0.93 12.91
C HIS A 189 12.01 -2.46 13.03
N GLN A 190 10.81 -3.04 12.90
CA GLN A 190 10.59 -4.50 12.94
C GLN A 190 11.06 -5.23 11.67
N LEU A 191 11.34 -4.49 10.58
CA LEU A 191 11.74 -5.07 9.29
C LEU A 191 13.26 -5.22 9.10
N ARG A 192 14.06 -4.88 10.12
CA ARG A 192 15.53 -5.03 10.08
C ARG A 192 15.90 -6.52 10.04
N GLY A 193 16.07 -7.05 8.83
CA GLY A 193 16.49 -8.44 8.60
C GLY A 193 16.28 -8.98 7.19
N SER A 194 15.51 -8.32 6.31
CA SER A 194 15.31 -8.78 4.93
C SER A 194 16.26 -8.05 3.96
N PRO A 195 17.23 -8.73 3.32
CA PRO A 195 18.20 -8.14 2.40
C PRO A 195 17.61 -7.78 1.02
N THR A 196 16.28 -7.77 0.86
CA THR A 196 15.68 -7.38 -0.42
C THR A 196 15.74 -5.86 -0.55
N ALA A 197 16.51 -5.40 -1.54
CA ALA A 197 16.71 -4.00 -1.92
C ALA A 197 15.42 -3.37 -2.52
N SER A 198 14.34 -3.36 -1.74
CA SER A 198 13.04 -2.89 -2.17
C SER A 198 12.58 -1.73 -1.30
N ASN A 199 12.34 -0.57 -1.92
CA ASN A 199 11.83 0.63 -1.26
C ASN A 199 10.33 0.53 -0.90
N VAL A 200 9.70 -0.64 -1.11
CA VAL A 200 8.26 -0.84 -0.90
C VAL A 200 7.83 -0.57 0.55
N PRO A 201 8.49 -1.09 1.60
CA PRO A 201 8.10 -0.80 2.98
C PRO A 201 8.26 0.67 3.33
N LEU A 202 9.28 1.32 2.77
CA LEU A 202 9.52 2.75 2.94
C LEU A 202 8.42 3.58 2.25
N ALA A 203 8.04 3.24 1.03
CA ALA A 203 6.95 3.90 0.31
C ALA A 203 5.62 3.78 1.07
N LEU A 204 5.32 2.57 1.58
CA LEU A 204 4.13 2.33 2.41
C LEU A 204 4.19 3.11 3.73
N ALA A 205 5.35 3.27 4.34
CA ALA A 205 5.53 4.10 5.54
C ALA A 205 5.27 5.58 5.23
N CYS A 206 5.79 6.09 4.11
CA CYS A 206 5.56 7.47 3.68
C CYS A 206 4.09 7.75 3.32
N LEU A 207 3.37 6.77 2.76
CA LEU A 207 1.93 6.89 2.48
C LEU A 207 1.09 7.12 3.75
N LYS A 208 1.50 6.54 4.89
CA LYS A 208 0.75 6.66 6.16
C LYS A 208 0.76 8.08 6.71
N LEU A 209 1.84 8.82 6.48
CA LEU A 209 2.05 10.17 7.00
C LEU A 209 0.90 11.13 6.62
N PRO A 210 0.62 11.40 5.31
CA PRO A 210 -0.47 12.28 4.93
C PRO A 210 -1.83 11.66 5.24
N ALA A 211 -1.96 10.33 5.16
CA ALA A 211 -3.18 9.68 5.62
C ALA A 211 -3.45 10.00 7.11
N GLY A 212 -2.41 10.25 7.93
CA GLY A 212 -2.49 10.36 9.39
C GLY A 212 -3.10 11.67 9.80
N ALA A 213 -2.61 12.72 9.15
CA ALA A 213 -3.22 14.04 9.21
C ALA A 213 -4.70 13.97 8.81
N LEU A 214 -5.01 13.35 7.65
CA LEU A 214 -6.38 13.27 7.15
C LEU A 214 -7.30 12.46 8.06
N THR A 215 -6.85 11.33 8.61
CA THR A 215 -7.65 10.51 9.53
C THR A 215 -7.88 11.20 10.85
N ALA A 216 -6.94 12.02 11.34
CA ALA A 216 -7.13 12.81 12.55
C ALA A 216 -8.25 13.85 12.38
N VAL A 217 -8.22 14.61 11.28
CA VAL A 217 -9.27 15.59 10.94
C VAL A 217 -10.61 14.88 10.74
N LEU A 218 -10.64 13.82 9.93
CA LEU A 218 -11.86 13.07 9.64
C LEU A 218 -12.45 12.42 10.90
N GLY A 219 -11.62 11.86 11.78
CA GLY A 219 -12.07 11.27 13.03
C GLY A 219 -12.75 12.27 13.97
N LEU A 220 -12.21 13.48 14.10
CA LEU A 220 -12.85 14.55 14.87
C LEU A 220 -14.17 15.01 14.24
N LEU A 221 -14.26 15.06 12.90
CA LEU A 221 -15.51 15.36 12.21
C LEU A 221 -16.57 14.26 12.43
N LEU A 222 -16.17 12.98 12.43
CA LEU A 222 -17.08 11.88 12.75
C LEU A 222 -17.59 11.98 14.18
N MET A 223 -16.73 12.33 15.14
CA MET A 223 -17.14 12.58 16.52
C MET A 223 -18.14 13.72 16.60
N ARG A 224 -17.89 14.84 15.89
CA ARG A 224 -18.84 15.96 15.86
C ARG A 224 -20.15 15.60 15.15
N GLY A 225 -20.12 14.71 14.15
CA GLY A 225 -21.31 14.24 13.44
C GLY A 225 -22.22 13.31 14.24
N GLU A 226 -21.92 13.08 15.53
CA GLU A 226 -22.67 12.20 16.44
C GLU A 226 -22.86 10.76 15.95
N PHE A 227 -22.01 10.32 15.01
CA PHE A 227 -22.07 8.96 14.46
C PHE A 227 -21.75 7.89 15.51
N VAL A 228 -21.08 8.26 16.61
CA VAL A 228 -20.79 7.37 17.74
C VAL A 228 -21.40 7.97 19.01
N PRO A 229 -22.52 7.42 19.52
CA PRO A 229 -23.18 7.93 20.71
C PRO A 229 -22.24 7.84 21.93
N GLY A 230 -22.12 8.95 22.68
CA GLY A 230 -21.36 9.01 23.95
C GLY A 230 -19.89 9.42 23.86
N LEU A 231 -19.37 9.77 22.66
CA LEU A 231 -17.99 10.27 22.49
C LEU A 231 -17.91 11.76 22.07
N THR A 232 -19.04 12.48 22.13
CA THR A 232 -19.19 13.82 21.55
C THR A 232 -18.84 14.97 22.50
N SER A 233 -18.67 14.71 23.80
CA SER A 233 -18.38 15.73 24.83
C SER A 233 -16.87 15.88 25.04
N LEU A 234 -16.19 16.53 24.10
CA LEU A 234 -14.80 16.93 24.28
C LEU A 234 -14.74 18.28 24.98
N ASP A 235 -14.44 18.25 26.27
CA ASP A 235 -14.52 19.41 27.18
C ASP A 235 -13.21 20.20 27.27
N SER A 236 -12.12 19.72 26.65
CA SER A 236 -10.84 20.43 26.66
C SER A 236 -10.03 20.26 25.37
N SER A 237 -9.22 21.26 25.06
CA SER A 237 -8.29 21.24 23.91
C SER A 237 -7.34 20.04 23.97
N ALA A 238 -6.87 19.68 25.17
CA ALA A 238 -6.03 18.51 25.40
C ALA A 238 -6.72 17.19 25.02
N GLN A 239 -8.02 17.05 25.29
CA GLN A 239 -8.78 15.87 24.86
C GLN A 239 -8.91 15.82 23.33
N ILE A 240 -9.17 16.95 22.68
CA ILE A 240 -9.25 17.03 21.21
C ILE A 240 -7.91 16.61 20.57
N ILE A 241 -6.78 17.13 21.08
CA ILE A 241 -5.43 16.76 20.63
C ILE A 241 -5.16 15.27 20.91
N GLY A 242 -5.56 14.76 22.08
CA GLY A 242 -5.42 13.34 22.42
C GLY A 242 -6.17 12.42 21.45
N TRP A 243 -7.39 12.78 21.08
CA TRP A 243 -8.15 12.05 20.06
C TRP A 243 -7.55 12.19 18.67
N ALA A 244 -7.00 13.35 18.32
CA ALA A 244 -6.26 13.52 17.06
C ALA A 244 -5.05 12.57 16.97
N VAL A 245 -4.31 12.35 18.08
CA VAL A 245 -3.25 11.34 18.14
C VAL A 245 -3.81 9.93 17.91
N ILE A 246 -4.88 9.58 18.62
CA ILE A 246 -5.50 8.25 18.50
C ILE A 246 -5.94 7.99 17.06
N PHE A 247 -6.68 8.92 16.45
CA PHE A 247 -7.13 8.78 15.07
C PHE A 247 -5.98 8.79 14.06
N GLY A 248 -4.96 9.61 14.27
CA GLY A 248 -3.74 9.63 13.46
C GLY A 248 -2.96 8.32 13.52
N ALA A 249 -2.98 7.60 14.65
CA ALA A 249 -2.39 6.27 14.77
C ALA A 249 -3.32 5.13 14.29
N ALA A 250 -4.64 5.31 14.42
CA ALA A 250 -5.66 4.29 14.15
C ALA A 250 -5.95 4.06 12.66
N GLN A 251 -5.26 4.74 11.75
CA GLN A 251 -5.43 4.59 10.30
C GLN A 251 -5.42 3.14 9.82
N HIS A 252 -4.60 2.31 10.47
CA HIS A 252 -4.49 0.88 10.19
C HIS A 252 -5.76 0.09 10.46
N LEU A 253 -6.60 0.53 11.39
CA LEU A 253 -7.85 -0.13 11.71
C LEU A 253 -8.90 0.21 10.65
N PHE A 254 -8.95 1.48 10.23
CA PHE A 254 -9.90 1.95 9.22
C PHE A 254 -9.67 1.27 7.86
N THR A 255 -8.41 1.19 7.40
CA THR A 255 -8.09 0.53 6.13
C THR A 255 -8.41 -0.97 6.17
N LYS A 256 -8.13 -1.66 7.28
CA LYS A 256 -8.48 -3.08 7.43
C LYS A 256 -9.98 -3.36 7.35
N VAL A 257 -10.80 -2.50 7.93
CA VAL A 257 -12.27 -2.64 7.89
C VAL A 257 -12.80 -2.42 6.48
N VAL A 258 -12.33 -1.38 5.79
CA VAL A 258 -12.71 -1.11 4.39
C VAL A 258 -12.25 -2.23 3.45
N ASP A 259 -11.02 -2.73 3.61
CA ASP A 259 -10.47 -3.83 2.81
C ASP A 259 -11.24 -5.15 3.04
N ALA A 260 -11.77 -5.37 4.24
CA ALA A 260 -12.60 -6.54 4.54
C ALA A 260 -13.95 -6.44 3.80
N ARG A 261 -14.60 -5.27 3.83
CA ARG A 261 -15.87 -5.03 3.12
C ARG A 261 -15.72 -5.02 1.60
N GLY A 262 -14.62 -4.49 1.08
CA GLY A 262 -14.34 -4.52 -0.37
C GLY A 262 -14.20 -5.94 -0.91
N ARG A 263 -13.53 -6.82 -0.16
CA ARG A 263 -13.43 -8.24 -0.51
C ARG A 263 -14.78 -8.94 -0.47
N GLU A 264 -15.58 -8.70 0.56
CA GLU A 264 -16.95 -9.24 0.68
C GLU A 264 -17.84 -8.83 -0.52
N VAL A 265 -17.75 -7.57 -0.97
CA VAL A 265 -18.49 -7.07 -2.14
C VAL A 265 -17.97 -7.66 -3.46
N MET A 266 -16.65 -7.81 -3.61
CA MET A 266 -16.06 -8.44 -4.79
C MET A 266 -16.38 -9.94 -4.88
N GLU A 267 -16.43 -10.63 -3.75
CA GLU A 267 -16.82 -12.04 -3.66
C GLU A 267 -18.33 -12.24 -3.87
N ALA A 268 -19.14 -11.25 -3.47
CA ALA A 268 -20.59 -11.23 -3.74
C ALA A 268 -20.92 -10.85 -5.20
N ALA A 269 -20.00 -10.24 -5.94
CA ALA A 269 -20.18 -9.92 -7.35
C ALA A 269 -20.05 -11.19 -8.20
N PRO A 270 -21.01 -11.51 -9.09
CA PRO A 270 -20.89 -12.66 -9.99
C PRO A 270 -19.65 -12.52 -10.89
N SER A 271 -18.67 -13.40 -10.69
CA SER A 271 -17.56 -13.55 -11.64
C SER A 271 -18.10 -13.92 -13.02
N PRO A 272 -17.71 -13.25 -14.12
CA PRO A 272 -18.01 -13.71 -15.46
C PRO A 272 -17.38 -15.10 -15.64
N GLN A 273 -18.19 -16.15 -15.56
CA GLN A 273 -17.76 -17.49 -15.94
C GLN A 273 -17.46 -17.45 -17.45
N PRO A 274 -16.27 -17.89 -17.91
CA PRO A 274 -16.07 -18.20 -19.31
C PRO A 274 -17.14 -19.20 -19.71
N ALA A 275 -17.94 -18.86 -20.73
CA ALA A 275 -19.00 -19.70 -21.25
C ALA A 275 -18.50 -21.16 -21.36
N ALA A 276 -19.11 -22.05 -20.59
CA ALA A 276 -18.81 -23.47 -20.63
C ALA A 276 -18.94 -23.94 -22.08
N ALA A 277 -17.83 -24.40 -22.66
CA ALA A 277 -17.83 -25.02 -23.98
C ALA A 277 -18.81 -26.22 -23.95
N PRO A 278 -19.64 -26.42 -24.99
CA PRO A 278 -20.56 -27.55 -25.02
C PRO A 278 -19.76 -28.86 -24.97
N GLN A 279 -19.96 -29.64 -23.91
CA GLN A 279 -19.48 -31.02 -23.85
C GLN A 279 -20.24 -31.83 -24.90
N GLY A 280 -19.60 -32.05 -26.05
CA GLY A 280 -20.09 -32.93 -27.10
C GLY A 280 -20.27 -34.36 -26.60
N ALA A 281 -21.42 -34.93 -26.95
CA ALA A 281 -21.94 -36.24 -26.58
C ALA A 281 -20.94 -37.41 -26.63
N PRO A 282 -21.05 -38.40 -25.72
CA PRO A 282 -20.24 -39.61 -25.79
C PRO A 282 -20.61 -40.45 -27.03
N ALA A 283 -19.60 -40.74 -27.84
CA ALA A 283 -19.69 -41.68 -28.95
C ALA A 283 -20.10 -43.07 -28.42
N ARG A 284 -21.31 -43.49 -28.80
CA ARG A 284 -21.83 -44.84 -28.58
C ARG A 284 -21.04 -45.80 -29.47
N LEU A 285 -20.04 -46.47 -28.90
CA LEU A 285 -19.39 -47.62 -29.52
C LEU A 285 -20.39 -48.79 -29.51
N GLU A 286 -20.96 -49.11 -30.67
CA GLU A 286 -21.64 -50.38 -30.92
C GLU A 286 -20.59 -51.51 -31.01
N PRO A 287 -20.73 -52.61 -30.26
CA PRO A 287 -19.88 -53.78 -30.43
C PRO A 287 -20.40 -54.65 -31.58
N LEU A 288 -19.65 -54.74 -32.67
CA LEU A 288 -19.78 -55.78 -33.67
C LEU A 288 -19.38 -57.13 -33.04
N HIS A 289 -20.37 -57.84 -32.51
CA HIS A 289 -20.27 -59.26 -32.19
C HIS A 289 -20.65 -60.06 -33.44
N GLY A 290 -19.70 -60.81 -33.97
CA GLY A 290 -19.88 -61.57 -35.21
C GLY A 290 -20.83 -62.76 -35.10
N ARG A 291 -21.30 -63.22 -36.26
CA ARG A 291 -21.63 -64.62 -36.52
C ARG A 291 -21.80 -64.90 -38.03
N ALA A 292 -21.20 -66.03 -38.41
CA ALA A 292 -21.30 -66.79 -39.67
C ALA A 292 -20.52 -66.25 -40.88
#